data_AF-A0A5E6NV17-F1
#
_entry.id   AF-A0A5E6NV17-F1
#
_cell.length_a   1.000
_cell.length_b   1.000
_cell.length_c   1.000
_cell.angle_alpha   90.00
_cell.angle_beta   90.00
_cell.angle_gamma   90.00
#
_symmetry.space_group_name_H-M   'P 1'
#
loop_
_entity.id
_entity.type
_entity.pdbx_description
1 polymer ?
#
loop_
_entity_poly.entity_id
_entity_poly.type
_entity_poly.pdbx_seq_one_letter_code
_entity_poly.pdbx_strand_id
1 'polypeptide(L)'
;MPAKGDELQILLDLFEQAETKIKNAELITSEGVLIPSINELRYVGHHIVRSLLSDDAKEIQAERVRAINHVKRAIYDIDESLLIYYIESAVNFKEKYNDSGFTTEVVTDYPEKLAMLDEANKSIQQLREDNNNYQDREQFYQKLNPYLDKLSKIVAIFEQSAPLIANKQQDKDNQDRKSKRRFLLWL
;
A
#
# COMPACT_ATOMS: atom_id res chain seq x y z
N MET A 1 3.53 33.87 -1.11
CA MET A 1 3.45 33.40 0.29
C MET A 1 1.97 33.17 0.57
N PRO A 2 1.56 31.96 0.99
CA PRO A 2 0.18 31.72 1.43
C PRO A 2 -0.17 32.66 2.59
N ALA A 3 -1.41 33.13 2.65
CA ALA A 3 -1.86 34.01 3.72
C ALA A 3 -1.88 33.27 5.06
N LYS A 4 -1.83 34.00 6.18
CA LYS A 4 -1.67 33.47 7.56
C LYS A 4 -2.82 32.53 8.04
N GLY A 5 -3.79 32.20 7.20
CA GLY A 5 -4.86 31.21 7.42
C GLY A 5 -4.81 30.00 6.47
N ASP A 6 -4.13 30.10 5.32
CA ASP A 6 -4.09 29.03 4.33
C ASP A 6 -3.26 27.84 4.82
N GLU A 7 -2.18 28.09 5.56
CA GLU A 7 -1.28 27.02 6.05
C GLU A 7 -1.97 26.09 7.05
N LEU A 8 -2.82 26.62 7.94
CA LEU A 8 -3.55 25.79 8.91
C LEU A 8 -4.65 24.98 8.21
N GLN A 9 -5.29 25.54 7.19
CA GLN A 9 -6.25 24.78 6.39
C GLN A 9 -5.55 23.66 5.60
N ILE A 10 -4.43 23.97 4.94
CA ILE A 10 -3.60 22.96 4.25
C ILE A 10 -3.17 21.86 5.23
N LEU A 11 -2.75 22.24 6.44
CA LEU A 11 -2.34 21.30 7.47
C LEU A 11 -3.49 20.40 7.91
N LEU A 12 -4.69 20.96 8.12
CA LEU A 12 -5.89 20.20 8.47
C LEU A 12 -6.25 19.21 7.36
N ASP A 13 -6.33 19.67 6.11
CA ASP A 13 -6.68 18.82 4.96
C ASP A 13 -5.70 17.64 4.80
N LEU A 14 -4.40 17.91 4.95
CA LEU A 14 -3.37 16.87 4.90
C LEU A 14 -3.43 15.93 6.11
N PHE A 15 -3.78 16.43 7.30
CA PHE A 15 -3.90 15.62 8.51
C PHE A 15 -5.07 14.65 8.39
N GLU A 16 -6.23 15.12 7.93
CA GLU A 16 -7.41 14.27 7.67
C GLU A 16 -7.12 13.23 6.58
N GLN A 17 -6.35 13.61 5.54
CA GLN A 17 -5.87 12.67 4.53
C GLN A 17 -4.96 11.60 5.14
N ALA A 18 -4.01 11.99 5.98
CA ALA A 18 -3.10 11.06 6.66
C ALA A 18 -3.88 10.09 7.57
N GLU A 19 -4.82 10.59 8.37
CA GLU A 19 -5.67 9.77 9.25
C GLU A 19 -6.47 8.73 8.45
N THR A 20 -7.13 9.17 7.38
CA THR A 20 -7.89 8.28 6.48
C THR A 20 -7.00 7.20 5.89
N LYS A 21 -5.80 7.57 5.42
CA LYS A 21 -4.83 6.63 4.84
C LYS A 21 -4.30 5.65 5.88
N ILE A 22 -3.97 6.07 7.10
CA ILE A 22 -3.52 5.18 8.18
C ILE A 22 -4.58 4.14 8.47
N LYS A 23 -5.83 4.57 8.68
CA LYS A 23 -6.93 3.66 8.97
C LYS A 23 -7.13 2.62 7.86
N ASN A 24 -7.05 3.04 6.60
CA ASN A 24 -7.17 2.12 5.48
C ASN A 24 -6.00 1.15 5.42
N ALA A 25 -4.77 1.62 5.63
CA ALA A 25 -3.59 0.77 5.64
C ALA A 25 -3.64 -0.27 6.77
N GLU A 26 -4.05 0.11 7.98
CA GLU A 26 -4.21 -0.82 9.11
C GLU A 26 -5.23 -1.93 8.80
N LEU A 27 -6.34 -1.59 8.12
CA LEU A 27 -7.35 -2.56 7.69
C LEU A 27 -6.83 -3.51 6.61
N ILE A 28 -6.00 -3.01 5.68
CA ILE A 28 -5.49 -3.77 4.56
C ILE A 28 -4.36 -4.70 5.02
N THR A 29 -3.36 -4.18 5.70
CA THR A 29 -2.15 -4.96 6.03
C THR A 29 -2.36 -5.88 7.23
N SER A 30 -3.29 -5.56 8.12
CA SER A 30 -3.44 -6.23 9.43
C SER A 30 -2.15 -6.21 10.28
N GLU A 31 -1.12 -5.42 9.90
CA GLU A 31 0.18 -5.36 10.58
C GLU A 31 0.18 -4.43 11.80
N GLY A 32 -0.95 -3.78 12.08
CA GLY A 32 -1.09 -2.84 13.19
C GLY A 32 -0.51 -1.46 12.87
N VAL A 33 -0.07 -0.75 13.91
CA VAL A 33 0.23 0.69 13.86
C VAL A 33 1.45 0.99 12.98
N LEU A 34 1.29 1.88 12.00
CA LEU A 34 2.38 2.39 11.17
C LEU A 34 3.30 3.35 11.96
N ILE A 35 4.24 2.78 12.72
CA ILE A 35 5.13 3.53 13.64
C ILE A 35 5.80 4.75 12.97
N PRO A 36 6.37 4.66 11.75
CA PRO A 36 7.00 5.82 11.10
C PRO A 36 6.01 6.97 10.89
N SER A 37 4.84 6.69 10.32
CA SER A 37 3.79 7.69 10.09
C SER A 37 3.30 8.31 11.39
N ILE A 38 3.09 7.52 12.45
CA ILE A 38 2.71 8.04 13.77
C ILE A 38 3.80 8.92 14.36
N ASN A 39 5.07 8.59 14.16
CA ASN A 39 6.19 9.42 14.62
C ASN A 39 6.21 10.77 13.92
N GLU A 40 5.95 10.82 12.61
CA GLU A 40 5.80 12.07 11.87
C GLU A 40 4.60 12.89 12.38
N LEU A 41 3.45 12.25 12.67
CA LEU A 41 2.29 12.94 13.27
C LEU A 41 2.58 13.48 14.69
N ARG A 42 3.46 12.83 15.46
CA ARG A 42 3.93 13.39 16.75
C ARG A 42 4.74 14.67 16.54
N TYR A 43 5.57 14.73 15.51
CA TYR A 43 6.28 15.96 15.15
C TYR A 43 5.33 17.07 14.67
N VAL A 44 4.26 16.72 13.94
CA VAL A 44 3.19 17.68 13.60
C VAL A 44 2.65 18.34 14.87
N GLY A 45 2.26 17.54 15.88
CA GLY A 45 1.77 18.06 17.15
C GLY A 45 2.80 18.96 17.86
N HIS A 46 4.07 18.54 17.89
CA HIS A 46 5.16 19.35 18.46
C HIS A 46 5.27 20.74 17.83
N HIS A 47 5.27 20.81 16.49
CA HIS A 47 5.39 22.07 15.76
C HIS A 47 4.15 22.96 15.88
N ILE A 48 2.95 22.37 15.93
CA ILE A 48 1.72 23.14 16.20
C ILE A 48 1.79 23.80 17.59
N VAL A 49 2.16 23.05 18.63
CA VAL A 49 2.27 23.60 19.99
C VAL A 49 3.31 24.71 20.05
N ARG A 50 4.47 24.56 19.39
CA ARG A 50 5.48 25.63 19.28
C ARG A 50 4.96 26.87 18.57
N SER A 51 4.22 26.69 17.47
CA SER A 51 3.59 27.79 16.73
C SER A 51 2.60 28.56 17.61
N LEU A 52 1.81 27.87 18.44
CA LEU A 52 0.82 28.49 19.32
C LEU A 52 1.44 29.26 20.50
N LEU A 53 2.63 28.87 20.95
CA LEU A 53 3.34 29.49 22.07
C LEU A 53 4.29 30.63 21.64
N SER A 54 4.45 30.88 20.34
CA SER A 54 5.36 31.90 19.82
C SER A 54 4.63 33.23 19.60
N ASP A 55 5.26 34.32 20.01
CA ASP A 55 4.83 35.69 19.69
C ASP A 55 5.48 36.23 18.40
N ASP A 56 6.49 35.53 17.86
CA ASP A 56 7.16 35.91 16.61
C ASP A 56 6.41 35.35 15.39
N ALA A 57 5.85 36.25 14.59
CA ALA A 57 5.15 35.91 13.36
C ALA A 57 5.97 35.06 12.37
N LYS A 58 7.30 35.23 12.33
CA LYS A 58 8.17 34.42 11.44
C LYS A 58 8.33 33.01 11.96
N GLU A 59 8.57 32.84 13.26
CA GLU A 59 8.63 31.52 13.90
C GLU A 59 7.28 30.80 13.81
N ILE A 60 6.15 31.49 14.03
CA ILE A 60 4.80 30.94 13.85
C ILE A 60 4.67 30.29 12.47
N GLN A 61 5.05 31.01 11.42
CA GLN A 61 4.95 30.54 10.04
C GLN A 61 5.94 29.41 9.75
N ALA A 62 7.19 29.52 10.22
CA ALA A 62 8.20 28.47 10.05
C ALA A 62 7.76 27.13 10.69
N GLU A 63 7.20 27.18 11.89
CA GLU A 63 6.70 26.00 12.60
C GLU A 63 5.49 25.37 11.88
N ARG A 64 4.57 26.17 11.33
CA ARG A 64 3.45 25.65 10.51
C ARG A 64 3.94 24.96 9.24
N VAL A 65 4.91 25.54 8.55
CA VAL A 65 5.53 24.92 7.37
C VAL A 65 6.21 23.59 7.74
N ARG A 66 6.90 23.52 8.88
CA ARG A 66 7.47 22.26 9.37
C ARG A 66 6.39 21.22 9.66
N ALA A 67 5.29 21.61 10.32
CA ALA A 67 4.15 20.73 10.55
C ALA A 67 3.58 20.16 9.24
N ILE A 68 3.40 21.01 8.21
CA ILE A 68 2.97 20.58 6.86
C ILE A 68 3.94 19.56 6.27
N ASN A 69 5.24 19.77 6.39
CA ASN A 69 6.24 18.84 5.86
C ASN A 69 6.22 17.49 6.59
N HIS A 70 5.98 17.48 7.91
CA HIS A 70 5.85 16.25 8.68
C HIS A 70 4.57 15.47 8.31
N VAL A 71 3.42 16.13 8.14
CA VAL A 71 2.21 15.41 7.72
C VAL A 71 2.33 14.84 6.30
N LYS A 72 3.01 15.56 5.38
CA LYS A 72 3.36 15.01 4.06
C LYS A 72 4.23 13.77 4.16
N ARG A 73 5.24 13.78 5.03
CA ARG A 73 6.10 12.61 5.29
C ARG A 73 5.31 11.44 5.87
N ALA A 74 4.38 11.71 6.79
CA ALA A 74 3.50 10.67 7.31
C ALA A 74 2.73 9.97 6.19
N ILE A 75 2.18 10.74 5.23
CA ILE A 75 1.48 10.21 4.05
C ILE A 75 2.41 9.34 3.19
N TYR A 76 3.62 9.83 2.94
CA TYR A 76 4.64 9.11 2.15
C TYR A 76 5.05 7.78 2.80
N ASP A 77 5.21 7.75 4.12
CA ASP A 77 5.52 6.52 4.85
C ASP A 77 4.38 5.49 4.76
N ILE A 78 3.12 5.94 4.74
CA ILE A 78 1.96 5.06 4.51
C ILE A 78 1.99 4.49 3.10
N ASP A 79 2.21 5.36 2.10
CA ASP A 79 2.25 4.97 0.69
C ASP A 79 3.37 3.96 0.42
N GLU A 80 4.53 4.12 1.06
CA GLU A 80 5.63 3.15 0.98
C GLU A 80 5.26 1.81 1.64
N SER A 81 4.60 1.85 2.81
CA SER A 81 4.17 0.64 3.51
C SER A 81 3.13 -0.15 2.68
N LEU A 82 2.15 0.54 2.09
CA LEU A 82 1.17 -0.06 1.19
C LEU A 82 1.82 -0.64 -0.07
N LEU A 83 2.81 0.05 -0.63
CA LEU A 83 3.55 -0.44 -1.79
C LEU A 83 4.22 -1.78 -1.50
N ILE A 84 4.95 -1.87 -0.37
CA ILE A 84 5.62 -3.10 0.07
C ILE A 84 4.59 -4.22 0.24
N TYR A 85 3.51 -3.95 0.99
CA TYR A 85 2.44 -4.92 1.21
C TYR A 85 1.88 -5.47 -0.09
N TYR A 86 1.56 -4.61 -1.06
CA TYR A 86 0.95 -5.08 -2.31
C TYR A 86 1.91 -5.91 -3.16
N ILE A 87 3.19 -5.52 -3.21
CA ILE A 87 4.21 -6.29 -3.94
C ILE A 87 4.38 -7.67 -3.29
N GLU A 88 4.54 -7.72 -1.97
CA GLU A 88 4.70 -8.98 -1.24
C GLU A 88 3.47 -9.87 -1.37
N SER A 89 2.27 -9.31 -1.26
CA SER A 89 1.01 -10.05 -1.43
C SER A 89 0.90 -10.65 -2.83
N ALA A 90 1.28 -9.91 -3.87
CA ALA A 90 1.28 -10.40 -5.24
C ALA A 90 2.32 -11.51 -5.46
N VAL A 91 3.52 -11.37 -4.90
CA VAL A 91 4.57 -12.40 -4.93
C VAL A 91 4.11 -13.67 -4.22
N ASN A 92 3.59 -13.54 -2.99
CA ASN A 92 3.09 -14.66 -2.20
C ASN A 92 1.96 -15.41 -2.91
N PHE A 93 1.04 -14.69 -3.56
CA PHE A 93 -0.01 -15.32 -4.37
C PHE A 93 0.58 -16.12 -5.54
N LYS A 94 1.52 -15.53 -6.28
CA LYS A 94 2.18 -16.19 -7.40
C LYS A 94 2.91 -17.44 -6.92
N GLU A 95 3.77 -17.36 -5.91
CA GLU A 95 4.53 -18.50 -5.40
C GLU A 95 3.61 -19.65 -4.94
N LYS A 96 2.47 -19.32 -4.34
CA LYS A 96 1.53 -20.33 -3.84
C LYS A 96 0.69 -20.99 -4.92
N TYR A 97 0.27 -20.26 -5.95
CA TYR A 97 -0.76 -20.73 -6.89
C TYR A 97 -0.31 -20.84 -8.34
N ASN A 98 0.93 -20.48 -8.69
CA ASN A 98 1.40 -20.51 -10.08
C ASN A 98 1.33 -21.89 -10.73
N ASP A 99 1.52 -22.97 -9.94
CA ASP A 99 1.49 -24.35 -10.44
C ASP A 99 0.09 -24.98 -10.38
N SER A 100 -0.90 -24.27 -9.81
CA SER A 100 -2.28 -24.74 -9.75
C SER A 100 -2.96 -24.52 -11.10
N GLY A 101 -3.42 -25.62 -11.72
CA GLY A 101 -4.25 -25.55 -12.93
C GLY A 101 -5.58 -24.81 -12.74
N PHE A 102 -5.99 -24.56 -11.50
CA PHE A 102 -7.22 -23.81 -11.18
C PHE A 102 -7.01 -22.30 -11.18
N THR A 103 -5.77 -21.81 -11.20
CA THR A 103 -5.49 -20.37 -11.12
C THR A 103 -6.06 -19.63 -12.32
N THR A 104 -5.84 -20.13 -13.54
CA THR A 104 -6.39 -19.55 -14.76
C THR A 104 -7.89 -19.82 -14.94
N GLU A 105 -8.46 -20.81 -14.25
CA GLU A 105 -9.91 -21.02 -14.21
C GLU A 105 -10.61 -19.97 -13.35
N VAL A 106 -10.02 -19.61 -12.20
CA VAL A 106 -10.60 -18.65 -11.25
C VAL A 106 -10.27 -17.22 -11.65
N VAL A 107 -9.02 -16.97 -12.05
CA VAL A 107 -8.54 -15.67 -12.53
C VAL A 107 -8.31 -15.80 -14.03
N THR A 108 -9.37 -15.57 -14.80
CA THR A 108 -9.37 -15.81 -16.25
C THR A 108 -8.37 -14.96 -17.02
N ASP A 109 -8.00 -13.80 -16.48
CA ASP A 109 -7.03 -12.85 -17.03
C ASP A 109 -5.71 -12.82 -16.22
N TYR A 110 -5.34 -13.95 -15.61
CA TYR A 110 -4.14 -14.06 -14.80
C TYR A 110 -2.85 -13.66 -15.54
N PRO A 111 -2.61 -14.06 -16.81
CA PRO A 111 -1.43 -13.61 -17.55
C PRO A 111 -1.35 -12.09 -17.70
N GLU A 112 -2.49 -11.43 -17.95
CA GLU A 112 -2.58 -9.97 -18.06
C GLU A 112 -2.27 -9.29 -16.71
N LYS A 113 -2.76 -9.87 -15.60
CA LYS A 113 -2.45 -9.37 -14.24
C LYS A 113 -0.96 -9.48 -13.93
N LEU A 114 -0.31 -10.58 -14.32
CA LEU A 114 1.14 -10.74 -14.16
C LEU A 114 1.94 -9.73 -15.01
N ALA A 115 1.52 -9.48 -16.25
CA ALA A 115 2.15 -8.46 -17.10
C ALA A 115 2.00 -7.06 -16.50
N MET A 116 0.81 -6.74 -15.97
CA MET A 116 0.53 -5.48 -15.29
C MET A 116 1.37 -5.29 -14.02
N LEU A 117 1.60 -6.36 -13.26
CA LEU A 117 2.47 -6.36 -12.07
C LEU A 117 3.93 -6.12 -12.44
N ASP A 118 4.43 -6.80 -13.47
CA ASP A 118 5.81 -6.63 -13.97
C ASP A 118 6.05 -5.19 -14.48
N GLU A 119 5.09 -4.65 -15.24
CA GLU A 119 5.12 -3.26 -15.71
C GLU A 119 5.13 -2.25 -14.56
N ALA A 120 4.29 -2.46 -13.53
CA ALA A 120 4.25 -1.60 -12.36
C ALA A 120 5.60 -1.64 -11.62
N ASN A 121 6.15 -2.83 -11.37
CA ASN A 121 7.43 -2.99 -10.69
C ASN A 121 8.59 -2.32 -11.44
N LYS A 122 8.68 -2.51 -12.76
CA LYS A 122 9.69 -1.85 -13.60
C LYS A 122 9.56 -0.32 -13.55
N SER A 123 8.34 0.18 -13.63
CA SER A 123 8.08 1.62 -13.57
C SER A 123 8.46 2.21 -12.22
N ILE A 124 8.15 1.52 -11.12
CA ILE A 124 8.52 1.94 -9.76
C ILE A 124 10.04 1.93 -9.58
N GLN A 125 10.74 0.93 -10.10
CA GLN A 125 12.21 0.87 -10.09
C GLN A 125 12.81 2.05 -10.85
N GLN A 126 12.35 2.30 -12.08
CA GLN A 126 12.79 3.46 -12.87
C GLN A 126 12.53 4.78 -12.14
N LEU A 127 11.35 4.94 -11.52
CA LEU A 127 11.04 6.13 -10.73
C LEU A 127 12.01 6.32 -9.56
N ARG A 128 12.44 5.25 -8.90
CA ARG A 128 13.44 5.32 -7.82
C ARG A 128 14.82 5.72 -8.35
N GLU A 129 15.24 5.16 -9.47
CA GLU A 129 16.52 5.49 -10.12
C GLU A 129 16.58 6.95 -10.59
N ASP A 130 15.52 7.44 -11.22
CA ASP A 130 15.39 8.82 -11.69
C ASP A 130 15.36 9.82 -10.51
N ASN A 131 14.90 9.37 -9.33
CA ASN A 131 14.82 10.16 -8.11
C ASN A 131 15.94 9.83 -7.10
N ASN A 132 17.09 9.32 -7.54
CA ASN A 132 18.19 8.85 -6.67
C ASN A 132 18.69 9.86 -5.61
N ASN A 133 18.32 11.15 -5.70
CA ASN A 133 18.64 12.16 -4.69
C ASN A 133 17.44 12.67 -3.87
N TYR A 134 16.23 12.12 -4.04
CA TYR A 134 14.99 12.54 -3.38
C TYR A 134 14.80 14.08 -3.35
N GLN A 135 15.29 14.79 -4.38
CA GLN A 135 15.30 16.26 -4.39
C GLN A 135 13.87 16.81 -4.36
N ASP A 136 12.90 16.04 -4.86
CA ASP A 136 11.49 16.33 -4.73
C ASP A 136 10.69 15.07 -4.37
N ARG A 137 10.61 14.76 -3.06
CA ARG A 137 9.82 13.64 -2.54
C ARG A 137 8.34 13.75 -2.94
N GLU A 138 7.81 14.96 -2.99
CA GLU A 138 6.39 15.17 -3.31
C GLU A 138 6.08 14.75 -4.74
N GLN A 139 6.92 15.14 -5.71
CA GLN A 139 6.77 14.66 -7.09
C GLN A 139 6.92 13.14 -7.21
N PHE A 140 7.82 12.52 -6.45
CA PHE A 140 7.97 11.07 -6.46
C PHE A 140 6.68 10.36 -6.04
N TYR A 141 6.11 10.72 -4.88
CA TYR A 141 4.89 10.08 -4.38
C TYR A 141 3.65 10.40 -5.23
N GLN A 142 3.59 11.60 -5.83
CA GLN A 142 2.55 11.92 -6.83
C GLN A 142 2.61 10.97 -8.04
N LYS A 143 3.82 10.65 -8.54
CA LYS A 143 4.01 9.69 -9.64
C LYS A 143 3.81 8.24 -9.20
N LEU A 144 3.97 7.92 -7.92
CA LEU A 144 3.75 6.59 -7.36
C LEU A 144 2.26 6.22 -7.25
N ASN A 145 1.39 7.19 -6.95
CA ASN A 145 -0.04 6.96 -6.69
C ASN A 145 -0.79 6.09 -7.72
N PRO A 146 -0.61 6.27 -9.05
CA PRO A 146 -1.27 5.42 -10.04
C PRO A 146 -0.86 3.95 -9.94
N TYR A 147 0.39 3.66 -9.55
CA TYR A 147 0.88 2.30 -9.37
C TYR A 147 0.33 1.66 -8.11
N LEU A 148 0.18 2.42 -7.01
CA LEU A 148 -0.49 1.95 -5.81
C LEU A 148 -1.94 1.52 -6.08
N ASP A 149 -2.70 2.34 -6.82
CA ASP A 149 -4.07 1.99 -7.22
C ASP A 149 -4.10 0.72 -8.08
N LYS A 150 -3.21 0.62 -9.08
CA LYS A 150 -3.10 -0.57 -9.95
C LYS A 150 -2.77 -1.83 -9.15
N LEU A 151 -1.79 -1.76 -8.25
CA LEU A 151 -1.37 -2.87 -7.40
C LEU A 151 -2.49 -3.30 -6.45
N SER A 152 -3.19 -2.35 -5.81
CA SER A 152 -4.29 -2.64 -4.91
C SER A 152 -5.41 -3.45 -5.58
N LYS A 153 -5.75 -3.12 -6.83
CA LYS A 153 -6.77 -3.83 -7.61
C LYS A 153 -6.36 -5.25 -7.95
N ILE A 154 -5.08 -5.46 -8.29
CA ILE A 154 -4.54 -6.80 -8.58
C ILE A 154 -4.57 -7.65 -7.31
N VAL A 155 -4.07 -7.11 -6.19
CA VAL A 155 -4.02 -7.82 -4.91
C VAL A 155 -5.43 -8.16 -4.40
N ALA A 156 -6.40 -7.25 -4.52
CA ALA A 156 -7.78 -7.53 -4.15
C ALA A 156 -8.36 -8.73 -4.93
N ILE A 157 -8.08 -8.84 -6.25
CA ILE A 157 -8.48 -10.00 -7.04
C ILE A 157 -7.80 -11.26 -6.52
N PHE A 158 -6.51 -11.20 -6.23
CA PHE A 158 -5.75 -12.34 -5.74
C PHE A 158 -6.24 -12.83 -4.37
N GLU A 159 -6.48 -11.92 -3.42
CA GLU A 159 -7.02 -12.24 -2.10
C GLU A 159 -8.41 -12.91 -2.19
N GLN A 160 -9.29 -12.39 -3.04
CA GLN A 160 -10.62 -12.99 -3.27
C GLN A 160 -10.54 -14.34 -3.98
N SER A 161 -9.54 -14.53 -4.85
CA SER A 161 -9.38 -15.75 -5.67
C SER A 161 -8.69 -16.87 -4.91
N ALA A 162 -7.80 -16.55 -3.98
CA ALA A 162 -7.04 -17.50 -3.17
C ALA A 162 -7.90 -18.60 -2.51
N PRO A 163 -8.98 -18.28 -1.78
CA PRO A 163 -9.83 -19.33 -1.18
C PRO A 163 -10.56 -20.17 -2.24
N LEU A 164 -10.94 -19.59 -3.38
CA LEU A 164 -11.61 -20.32 -4.46
C LEU A 164 -10.69 -21.35 -5.12
N ILE A 165 -9.43 -20.98 -5.37
CA ILE A 165 -8.40 -21.88 -5.90
C ILE A 165 -8.11 -23.00 -4.88
N ALA A 166 -7.96 -22.65 -3.60
CA ALA A 166 -7.72 -23.62 -2.54
C ALA A 166 -8.85 -24.65 -2.42
N ASN A 167 -10.11 -24.22 -2.48
CA ASN A 167 -11.27 -25.11 -2.43
C ASN A 167 -11.30 -26.07 -3.63
N LYS A 168 -11.07 -25.57 -4.86
CA LYS A 168 -11.00 -26.41 -6.06
C LYS A 168 -9.88 -27.45 -5.97
N GLN A 169 -8.71 -27.07 -5.45
CA GLN A 169 -7.60 -28.00 -5.24
C GLN A 169 -7.98 -29.10 -4.23
N GLN A 170 -8.59 -28.72 -3.11
CA GLN A 170 -9.04 -29.66 -2.09
C GLN A 170 -10.10 -30.63 -2.61
N ASP A 171 -11.04 -30.16 -3.42
CA ASP A 171 -12.08 -31.00 -4.02
C ASP A 171 -11.49 -32.04 -4.98
N LYS A 172 -10.53 -31.64 -5.82
CA LYS A 172 -9.80 -32.56 -6.70
C LYS A 172 -9.03 -33.61 -5.91
N ASP A 173 -8.29 -33.20 -4.90
CA ASP A 173 -7.53 -34.12 -4.04
C ASP A 173 -8.45 -35.14 -3.34
N ASN A 174 -9.62 -34.69 -2.90
CA ASN A 174 -10.64 -35.55 -2.29
C ASN A 174 -11.23 -36.55 -3.29
N GLN A 175 -11.50 -36.12 -4.53
CA GLN A 175 -11.97 -37.00 -5.60
C GLN A 175 -10.91 -38.04 -5.96
N ASP A 176 -9.65 -37.65 -6.14
CA ASP A 176 -8.54 -38.54 -6.46
C ASP A 176 -8.33 -39.59 -5.36
N ARG A 177 -8.42 -39.19 -4.09
CA ARG A 177 -8.36 -40.12 -2.95
C ARG A 177 -9.51 -41.13 -2.95
N LYS A 178 -10.75 -40.69 -3.24
CA LYS A 178 -11.91 -41.58 -3.34
C LYS A 178 -11.75 -42.58 -4.49
N SER A 179 -11.28 -42.12 -5.65
CA SER A 179 -11.03 -42.96 -6.82
C SER A 179 -9.96 -44.03 -6.55
N LYS A 180 -8.83 -43.64 -5.93
CA LYS A 180 -7.77 -44.60 -5.54
C LYS A 180 -8.26 -45.65 -4.55
N ARG A 181 -9.07 -45.26 -3.54
CA ARG A 181 -9.66 -46.21 -2.58
C ARG A 181 -10.60 -47.22 -3.24
N ARG A 182 -11.42 -46.79 -4.21
CA ARG A 182 -12.30 -47.69 -4.96
C ARG A 182 -11.51 -48.70 -5.80
N PHE A 183 -10.41 -48.27 -6.39
CA PHE A 183 -9.54 -49.14 -7.19
C PHE A 183 -8.88 -50.24 -6.35
N LEU A 184 -8.43 -49.91 -5.14
CA LEU A 184 -7.81 -50.89 -4.22
C LEU A 184 -8.79 -51.93 -3.64
N LEU A 185 -10.10 -51.65 -3.62
CA LEU A 185 -11.13 -52.60 -3.17
C LEU A 185 -11.55 -53.59 -4.26
N TRP A 186 -11.09 -53.39 -5.50
CA TRP A 186 -11.40 -54.21 -6.67
C TRP A 186 -10.23 -55.12 -7.12
N LEU A 187 -9.11 -55.06 -6.40
CA LEU A 187 -7.94 -55.95 -6.52
C LEU A 187 -7.92 -56.93 -5.35
#